data_AF-A0A8J3EY42-F1
#
_entry.id   AF-A0A8J3EY42-F1
#
_cell.length_a   1.000
_cell.length_b   1.000
_cell.length_c   1.000
_cell.angle_alpha   90.00
_cell.angle_beta   90.00
_cell.angle_gamma   90.00
#
_symmetry.space_group_name_H-M   'P 1'
#
loop_
_entity.id
_entity.type
_entity.pdbx_description
1 polymer ?
#
loop_
_entity_poly.entity_id
_entity_poly.type
_entity_poly.pdbx_seq_one_letter_code
_entity_poly.pdbx_strand_id
1 'polypeptide(L)' 'MKEVIGAIFVFITGIIFLGVGLFYFDKFYIHYKEFNENKIDLFPFINDYWFTRILFICIGVFMIFIILYSLYN' A
#
# COMPACT_ATOMS: atom_id res chain seq x y z
N MET A 1 25.62 -1.65 -6.22
CA MET A 1 24.61 -2.57 -6.84
C MET A 1 23.50 -2.97 -5.87
N LYS A 2 23.80 -3.44 -4.64
CA LYS A 2 22.76 -3.84 -3.67
C LYS A 2 21.78 -2.70 -3.31
N GLU A 3 22.29 -1.48 -3.15
CA GLU A 3 21.47 -0.29 -2.87
C GLU A 3 20.50 0.06 -4.00
N VAL A 4 20.95 -0.06 -5.25
CA VAL A 4 20.12 0.17 -6.45
C VAL A 4 18.98 -0.86 -6.52
N ILE A 5 19.28 -2.13 -6.24
CA ILE A 5 18.26 -3.19 -6.21
C ILE A 5 17.24 -2.94 -5.09
N GLY A 6 17.70 -2.50 -3.92
CA GLY A 6 16.82 -2.11 -2.81
C GLY A 6 15.91 -0.93 -3.17
N ALA A 7 16.46 0.13 -3.78
CA ALA A 7 15.69 1.28 -4.22
C ALA A 7 14.63 0.92 -5.27
N ILE A 8 14.99 0.10 -6.27
CA ILE A 8 14.04 -0.40 -7.28
C ILE A 8 12.91 -1.21 -6.62
N PHE A 9 13.24 -2.07 -5.66
CA PHE A 9 12.25 -2.85 -4.94
C PHE A 9 11.25 -1.95 -4.19
N VAL A 10 11.75 -0.99 -3.39
CA VAL A 10 10.88 -0.06 -2.65
C VAL A 10 10.05 0.80 -3.59
N PHE A 11 10.59 1.18 -4.76
CA PHE A 11 9.85 1.96 -5.76
C PHE A 11 8.68 1.16 -6.34
N ILE A 12 8.94 -0.09 -6.74
CA ILE A 12 7.90 -1.00 -7.24
C ILE A 12 6.85 -1.24 -6.16
N THR A 13 7.26 -1.48 -4.92
CA THR A 13 6.33 -1.62 -3.79
C THR A 13 5.48 -0.36 -3.62
N GLY A 14 6.07 0.83 -3.64
CA GLY A 14 5.36 2.10 -3.56
C GLY A 14 4.30 2.25 -4.66
N ILE A 15 4.65 1.95 -5.92
CA ILE A 15 3.72 1.96 -7.05
C ILE A 15 2.57 0.97 -6.84
N ILE A 16 2.84 -0.25 -6.37
CA ILE A 16 1.81 -1.26 -6.11
C ILE A 16 0.84 -0.75 -5.03
N PHE A 17 1.34 -0.23 -3.91
CA PHE A 17 0.50 0.32 -2.84
C PHE A 17 -0.39 1.46 -3.34
N LEU A 18 0.17 2.35 -4.17
CA LEU A 18 -0.53 3.48 -4.76
C LEU A 18 -1.61 3.02 -5.76
N GLY A 19 -1.26 2.06 -6.62
CA GLY A 19 -2.19 1.45 -7.58
C GLY A 19 -3.34 0.71 -6.89
N VAL A 20 -3.04 -0.01 -5.80
CA VAL A 20 -4.05 -0.65 -4.97
C VAL A 20 -4.96 0.39 -4.34
N GLY A 21 -4.42 1.40 -3.66
CA GLY A 21 -5.21 2.45 -3.01
C GLY A 21 -6.08 3.26 -3.98
N LEU A 22 -5.61 3.52 -5.20
CA LEU A 22 -6.37 4.30 -6.19
C LEU A 22 -7.42 3.48 -6.95
N PHE A 23 -7.05 2.31 -7.48
CA PHE A 23 -7.84 1.60 -8.49
C PHE A 23 -8.39 0.24 -8.05
N TYR A 24 -7.68 -0.49 -7.18
CA TYR A 24 -8.04 -1.86 -6.82
C TYR A 24 -8.57 -2.00 -5.39
N PHE A 25 -8.66 -0.89 -4.65
CA PHE A 25 -9.02 -0.89 -3.24
C PHE A 25 -10.42 -1.46 -3.00
N ASP A 26 -11.38 -1.18 -3.87
CA ASP A 26 -12.75 -1.71 -3.79
C ASP A 26 -12.78 -3.23 -3.79
N LYS A 27 -12.07 -3.84 -4.74
CA LYS A 27 -12.00 -5.31 -4.86
C LYS A 27 -11.27 -5.93 -3.68
N PHE A 28 -10.20 -5.29 -3.22
CA PHE A 28 -9.43 -5.74 -2.05
C PHE A 28 -10.29 -5.69 -0.78
N TYR A 29 -11.03 -4.61 -0.58
CA TYR A 29 -11.89 -4.42 0.57
C TYR A 29 -13.04 -5.43 0.61
N ILE A 30 -13.68 -5.70 -0.54
CA ILE A 30 -14.74 -6.72 -0.63
C ILE A 30 -14.19 -8.11 -0.31
N HIS A 31 -13.07 -8.51 -0.92
CA HIS A 31 -12.42 -9.79 -0.61
C HIS A 31 -12.02 -9.89 0.86
N TYR A 32 -11.49 -8.80 1.44
CA TYR A 32 -11.13 -8.75 2.84
C TYR A 32 -12.35 -8.95 3.73
N LYS A 33 -13.44 -8.22 3.47
CA LYS A 33 -14.68 -8.31 4.24
C LYS A 33 -15.29 -9.72 4.19
N GLU A 34 -15.36 -10.33 3.01
CA GLU A 34 -15.86 -11.71 2.83
C GLU A 34 -14.99 -12.76 3.57
N PHE A 35 -13.68 -12.55 3.62
CA PHE A 35 -12.77 -13.43 4.36
C PHE A 35 -12.92 -13.27 5.88
N ASN A 36 -13.16 -12.04 6.34
CA ASN A 36 -13.26 -11.68 7.75
C ASN A 36 -14.63 -12.02 8.35
N GLU A 37 -15.70 -12.04 7.56
CA GLU A 37 -17.04 -12.49 8.02
C GLU A 37 -17.06 -13.96 8.48
N ASN A 38 -16.03 -14.76 8.14
CA ASN A 38 -15.93 -16.17 8.49
C ASN A 38 -14.76 -16.52 9.44
N LYS A 39 -13.95 -15.54 9.89
CA LYS A 39 -12.75 -15.79 10.71
C LYS A 39 -12.48 -14.66 11.72
N ILE A 40 -11.66 -14.98 12.72
CA ILE A 40 -11.11 -14.03 13.71
C ILE A 40 -10.52 -12.83 12.98
N ASP A 41 -10.90 -11.62 13.39
CA ASP A 41 -10.41 -10.33 12.88
C ASP A 41 -8.88 -10.29 12.87
N LEU A 42 -8.26 -10.62 11.73
CA LEU A 42 -6.81 -10.63 11.58
C LEU A 42 -6.25 -9.22 11.43
N PHE A 43 -7.05 -8.25 10.95
CA PHE A 43 -6.66 -6.86 10.78
C PHE A 43 -7.78 -5.88 11.18
N PRO A 44 -7.89 -5.52 12.48
CA PRO A 44 -8.92 -4.60 12.98
C PRO A 44 -8.84 -3.18 12.38
N PHE A 45 -7.72 -2.84 11.72
CA PHE A 45 -7.48 -1.55 11.10
C PHE A 45 -8.18 -1.35 9.74
N ILE A 46 -8.65 -2.43 9.10
CA ILE A 46 -9.32 -2.37 7.77
C ILE A 46 -10.83 -2.06 7.92
N ASN A 47 -11.31 -1.79 9.13
CA ASN A 47 -12.75 -1.55 9.37
C ASN A 47 -13.30 -0.29 8.70
N ASP A 48 -12.46 0.73 8.46
CA ASP A 48 -12.86 1.94 7.75
C ASP A 48 -12.26 1.94 6.34
N TYR A 49 -13.16 1.76 5.37
CA TYR A 49 -12.85 1.76 3.94
C TYR A 49 -12.06 3.01 3.51
N TRP A 50 -12.52 4.20 3.89
CA TRP A 50 -11.91 5.46 3.42
C TRP A 50 -10.57 5.70 4.10
N PHE A 51 -10.50 5.44 5.41
CA PHE A 51 -9.24 5.56 6.16
C PHE A 51 -8.16 4.65 5.57
N THR A 52 -8.49 3.37 5.36
CA THR A 52 -7.55 2.39 4.85
C THR A 52 -7.13 2.71 3.41
N ARG A 53 -8.07 3.17 2.57
CA ARG A 53 -7.77 3.61 1.20
C ARG A 53 -6.76 4.76 1.18
N ILE A 54 -7.01 5.79 1.99
CA ILE A 54 -6.11 6.96 2.10
C ILE A 54 -4.75 6.53 2.64
N LEU A 55 -4.71 5.63 3.62
CA LEU A 55 -3.47 5.11 4.20
C LEU A 55 -2.59 4.41 3.14
N PHE A 56 -3.18 3.56 2.30
CA PHE A 56 -2.47 2.91 1.19
C PHE A 56 -1.88 3.93 0.20
N ILE A 57 -2.66 4.96 -0.15
CA ILE A 57 -2.21 6.04 -1.05
C ILE A 57 -1.05 6.82 -0.41
N CYS A 58 -1.20 7.24 0.85
CA CYS A 58 -0.18 7.99 1.57
C CYS A 58 1.14 7.20 1.69
N ILE A 59 1.07 5.91 2.03
CA ILE A 59 2.26 5.05 2.11
C ILE A 59 2.92 4.91 0.73
N GLY A 60 2.14 4.67 -0.33
CA GLY A 60 2.65 4.56 -1.69
C GLY A 60 3.37 5.83 -2.15
N VAL A 61 2.75 7.00 -1.94
CA VAL A 61 3.34 8.30 -2.28
C VAL A 61 4.61 8.53 -1.46
N PHE A 62 4.58 8.26 -0.15
CA PHE A 62 5.72 8.46 0.73
C PHE A 62 6.93 7.60 0.35
N MET A 63 6.70 6.32 0.01
CA MET A 63 7.76 5.42 -0.46
C MET A 63 8.43 5.94 -1.73
N ILE A 64 7.62 6.38 -2.71
CA ILE A 64 8.15 6.97 -3.95
C ILE A 64 8.95 8.24 -3.64
N PHE A 65 8.43 9.08 -2.74
CA PHE A 65 9.06 10.36 -2.38
C PHE A 65 10.41 10.17 -1.69
N ILE A 66 10.54 9.21 -0.78
CA ILE A 66 11.82 8.90 -0.11
C ILE A 66 12.89 8.50 -1.13
N ILE A 67 12.53 7.70 -2.13
CA ILE A 67 13.49 7.24 -3.14
C ILE A 67 13.91 8.41 -4.03
N LEU A 68 12.96 9.23 -4.47
CA LEU A 68 13.27 10.42 -5.25
C LEU A 68 14.18 11.37 -4.46
N TYR A 69 13.88 11.59 -3.19
CA TYR A 69 14.73 12.39 -2.30
C TYR A 69 16.14 11.79 -2.16
N SER A 70 16.25 10.48 -1.98
CA SER A 70 17.52 9.76 -1.89
C SER A 70 18.32 9.70 -3.20
N LEU A 71 17.69 9.95 -4.35
CA LEU A 71 18.39 10.04 -5.64
C LEU A 71 18.92 11.46 -5.89
N TYR A 72 18.27 12.46 -5.31
CA TYR A 72 18.61 13.87 -5.48
C TYR A 72 19.66 14.39 -4.48
N ASN A 73 19.83 13.71 -3.35
CA ASN A 73 20.83 13.98 -2.31
C ASN A 73 21.88 12.87 -2.28
#